data_AF-A0A4S2LHB6-F1
#
_entry.id   AF-A0A4S2LHB6-F1
#
_cell.length_a   1.000
_cell.length_b   1.000
_cell.length_c   1.000
_cell.angle_alpha   90.00
_cell.angle_beta   90.00
_cell.angle_gamma   90.00
#
_symmetry.space_group_name_H-M   'P 1'
#
loop_
_entity.id
_entity.type
_entity.pdbx_description
1 polymer ?
#
loop_
_entity_poly.entity_id
_entity_poly.type
_entity_poly.pdbx_seq_one_letter_code
_entity_poly.pdbx_strand_id
1 'polypeptide(L)'
;MTHSSAGFVHSLQSSHSPYCPDPAYRCPSGQTCCYGLHGYGCCPMDSATCCSDHVHCCPHGTACTAYGLCVRGDHRLLSRALQIMLNARKVA
;
A
#
# COMPACT_ATOMS: atom_id res chain seq x y z
N MET A 1 27.88 -28.23 22.25
CA MET A 1 28.45 -28.32 20.89
C MET A 1 27.28 -28.53 19.96
N THR A 2 26.88 -27.43 19.30
CA THR A 2 25.92 -27.32 18.18
C THR A 2 24.69 -28.24 18.21
N HIS A 3 23.61 -27.77 18.86
CA HIS A 3 22.27 -28.10 18.37
C HIS A 3 22.11 -27.44 17.00
N SER A 4 22.46 -28.19 15.96
CA SER A 4 22.08 -27.91 14.58
C SER A 4 20.58 -28.14 14.43
N SER A 5 19.77 -27.13 14.79
CA SER A 5 18.38 -27.03 14.39
C SER A 5 18.25 -25.94 13.33
N ALA A 6 18.83 -26.20 12.16
CA ALA A 6 18.41 -25.54 10.93
C ALA A 6 17.05 -26.15 10.55
N GLY A 7 15.96 -25.38 10.75
CA GLY A 7 14.62 -25.80 10.34
C GLY A 7 13.54 -25.60 11.39
N PHE A 8 13.26 -24.36 11.76
CA PHE A 8 11.87 -23.98 12.04
C PHE A 8 11.45 -23.06 10.91
N VAL A 9 10.93 -23.69 9.86
CA VAL A 9 10.19 -23.02 8.80
C VAL A 9 9.11 -22.19 9.47
N HIS A 10 9.14 -20.87 9.30
CA HIS A 10 8.05 -20.04 9.75
C HIS A 10 6.82 -20.44 8.93
N SER A 11 5.93 -21.18 9.57
CA SER A 11 4.63 -21.57 9.07
C SER A 11 3.83 -20.34 8.61
N LEU A 12 3.29 -20.41 7.40
CA LEU A 12 1.94 -19.93 7.09
C LEU A 12 1.62 -18.45 7.40
N GLN A 13 2.28 -17.48 6.76
CA GLN A 13 1.66 -16.14 6.69
C GLN A 13 1.79 -15.49 5.31
N SER A 14 0.66 -15.56 4.62
CA SER A 14 0.08 -14.56 3.73
C SER A 14 0.91 -14.13 2.53
N SER A 15 0.31 -14.34 1.37
CA SER A 15 0.67 -13.95 0.01
C SER A 15 0.91 -12.44 -0.20
N HIS A 16 1.82 -11.84 0.56
CA HIS A 16 2.33 -10.49 0.35
C HIS A 16 3.84 -10.63 0.13
N SER A 17 4.27 -10.45 -1.12
CA SER A 17 5.68 -10.52 -1.50
C SER A 17 6.49 -9.54 -0.64
N PRO A 18 7.46 -9.99 0.17
CA PRO A 18 8.35 -9.09 0.91
C PRO A 18 9.35 -8.38 -0.01
N TYR A 19 9.36 -8.76 -1.29
CA TYR A 19 10.22 -8.18 -2.31
C TYR A 19 9.55 -6.93 -2.87
N CYS A 20 10.24 -5.81 -2.65
CA CYS A 20 9.96 -4.60 -3.39
C CYS A 20 10.29 -4.82 -4.88
N PRO A 21 9.80 -3.95 -5.78
CA PRO A 21 10.15 -4.01 -7.19
C PRO A 21 11.68 -4.02 -7.42
N ASP A 22 12.43 -3.37 -6.54
CA ASP A 22 13.87 -3.48 -6.46
C ASP A 22 14.28 -4.58 -5.45
N PRO A 23 15.04 -5.61 -5.88
CA PRO A 23 15.43 -6.73 -5.04
C PRO A 23 16.43 -6.37 -3.93
N ALA A 24 17.06 -5.18 -3.98
CA ALA A 24 17.91 -4.68 -2.90
C ALA A 24 17.08 -4.26 -1.67
N TYR A 25 15.78 -4.01 -1.85
CA TYR A 25 14.88 -3.58 -0.80
C TYR A 25 13.86 -4.67 -0.46
N ARG A 26 13.73 -4.94 0.84
CA ARG A 26 12.77 -5.91 1.35
C ARG A 26 12.03 -5.34 2.56
N CYS A 27 10.74 -5.61 2.62
CA CYS A 27 9.90 -5.26 3.76
C CYS A 27 9.42 -6.52 4.49
N PRO A 28 9.30 -6.48 5.84
CA PRO A 28 8.66 -7.55 6.60
C PRO A 28 7.22 -7.79 6.14
N SER A 29 6.69 -8.97 6.44
CA SER A 29 5.26 -9.27 6.23
C SER A 29 4.36 -8.24 6.91
N GLY A 30 3.28 -7.83 6.25
CA GLY A 30 2.36 -6.82 6.76
C GLY A 30 2.82 -5.38 6.53
N GLN A 31 3.90 -5.17 5.76
CA GLN A 31 4.38 -3.86 5.36
C GLN A 31 4.33 -3.70 3.85
N THR A 32 4.17 -2.46 3.40
CA THR A 32 4.11 -2.13 1.97
C THR A 32 5.38 -1.43 1.52
N CYS A 33 5.97 -1.89 0.43
CA CYS A 33 7.10 -1.21 -0.22
C CYS A 33 6.63 0.07 -0.92
N CYS A 34 7.18 1.22 -0.54
CA CYS A 34 6.93 2.49 -1.20
C CYS A 34 8.23 3.13 -1.67
N TYR A 35 8.18 3.81 -2.81
CA TYR A 35 9.31 4.58 -3.30
C TYR A 35 9.43 5.90 -2.53
N GLY A 36 10.59 6.11 -1.92
CA GLY A 36 10.94 7.24 -1.10
C GLY A 36 11.94 8.18 -1.77
N LEU A 37 12.32 9.26 -1.08
CA LEU A 37 13.31 10.24 -1.59
C LEU A 37 14.70 9.63 -1.84
N HIS A 38 15.06 8.57 -1.12
CA HIS A 38 16.37 7.92 -1.17
C HIS A 38 16.33 6.45 -1.62
N GLY A 39 15.27 6.04 -2.32
CA GLY A 39 15.01 4.65 -2.71
C GLY A 39 13.79 4.08 -2.01
N TYR A 40 13.67 2.75 -1.88
CA TYR A 40 12.47 2.14 -1.30
C TYR A 40 12.49 2.17 0.24
N GLY A 41 11.33 2.48 0.82
CA GLY A 41 11.06 2.39 2.25
C GLY A 41 9.86 1.48 2.53
N CYS A 42 9.72 1.06 3.78
CA CYS A 42 8.64 0.19 4.22
C CYS A 42 7.61 0.96 5.03
N CYS A 43 6.36 0.93 4.59
CA CYS A 43 5.24 1.46 5.36
C CYS A 43 4.76 0.39 6.36
N PRO A 44 4.48 0.74 7.62
CA PRO A 44 4.05 -0.21 8.66
C PRO A 44 2.63 -0.78 8.43
N MET A 45 1.95 -0.35 7.38
CA MET A 45 0.61 -0.78 7.01
C MET A 45 0.66 -1.71 5.81
N ASP A 46 -0.15 -2.76 5.85
CA ASP A 46 -0.37 -3.65 4.71
C ASP A 46 -1.24 -2.95 3.66
N SER A 47 -0.93 -3.15 2.38
CA SER A 47 -1.66 -2.58 1.25
C SER A 47 -1.79 -1.04 1.30
N ALA A 48 -0.76 -0.37 1.82
CA ALA A 48 -0.75 1.08 1.98
C ALA A 48 -0.67 1.80 0.61
N THR A 49 -1.32 2.95 0.52
CA THR A 49 -1.16 3.86 -0.61
C THR A 49 0.11 4.69 -0.40
N CYS A 50 1.06 4.59 -1.32
CA CYS A 50 2.26 5.43 -1.34
C CYS A 50 1.90 6.83 -1.84
N CYS A 51 2.25 7.86 -1.08
CA CYS A 51 2.02 9.24 -1.49
C CYS A 51 3.17 9.74 -2.39
N SER A 52 2.86 10.67 -3.31
CA SER A 52 3.86 11.22 -4.26
C SER A 52 4.92 12.10 -3.61
N ASP A 53 4.73 12.49 -2.35
CA ASP A 53 5.73 13.15 -1.52
C ASP A 53 6.83 12.21 -1.01
N HIS A 54 6.71 10.89 -1.29
CA HIS A 54 7.78 9.92 -1.05
C HIS A 54 8.22 9.78 0.43
N VAL A 55 7.42 10.31 1.36
CA VAL A 55 7.69 10.26 2.81
C VAL A 55 6.47 9.76 3.56
N HIS A 56 5.25 10.06 3.09
CA HIS A 56 4.03 9.64 3.74
C HIS A 56 3.44 8.39 3.11
N CYS A 57 2.85 7.57 3.96
CA CYS A 57 2.09 6.39 3.58
C CYS A 57 0.68 6.51 4.15
N CYS A 58 -0.32 6.14 3.36
CA CYS A 58 -1.71 6.19 3.78
C CYS A 58 -2.33 4.80 3.82
N PRO A 59 -3.30 4.55 4.72
CA PRO A 59 -3.97 3.26 4.79
C PRO A 59 -4.74 2.96 3.50
N HIS A 60 -4.95 1.68 3.22
CA HIS A 60 -5.70 1.23 2.05
C HIS A 60 -7.06 1.92 1.93
N GLY A 61 -7.41 2.36 0.72
CA GLY A 61 -8.69 3.05 0.45
C GLY A 61 -8.74 4.52 0.84
N THR A 62 -7.58 5.12 1.15
CA THR A 62 -7.45 6.57 1.35
C THR A 62 -6.55 7.19 0.28
N ALA A 63 -6.76 8.48 0.03
CA ALA A 63 -5.99 9.26 -0.91
C ALA A 63 -5.05 10.21 -0.15
N CYS A 64 -3.85 10.39 -0.68
CA CYS A 64 -2.87 11.32 -0.13
C CYS A 64 -3.15 12.73 -0.65
N THR A 65 -3.10 13.71 0.25
CA THR A 65 -3.01 15.13 -0.11
C THR A 65 -1.54 15.53 -0.30
N ALA A 66 -1.28 16.67 -0.95
CA ALA A 66 0.07 17.19 -1.14
C ALA A 66 0.83 17.51 0.16
N TYR A 67 0.14 17.51 1.30
CA TYR A 67 0.71 17.77 2.63
C TYR A 67 0.94 16.49 3.45
N GLY A 68 0.79 15.31 2.83
CA GLY A 68 0.96 14.02 3.53
C GLY A 68 -0.23 13.62 4.41
N LEU A 69 -1.37 14.33 4.31
CA LEU A 69 -2.60 13.95 5.02
C LEU A 69 -3.37 12.90 4.23
N CYS A 70 -3.81 11.86 4.94
CA CYS A 70 -4.64 10.80 4.39
C CYS A 70 -6.11 11.19 4.49
N VAL A 71 -6.71 11.50 3.35
CA VAL A 71 -8.15 11.72 3.28
C VAL A 71 -8.82 10.42 2.88
N ARG A 72 -9.80 9.99 3.67
CA ARG A 72 -10.67 8.89 3.28
C ARG A 72 -11.52 9.40 2.11
N GLY A 73 -11.06 9.09 0.91
CA GLY A 73 -11.86 9.25 -0.28
C GLY A 73 -13.05 8.34 -0.08
N ASP A 74 -14.20 8.91 0.27
CA ASP A 74 -15.46 8.17 0.30
C ASP A 74 -15.79 7.84 -1.16
N HIS A 75 -15.09 6.83 -1.68
CA HIS A 75 -15.12 6.44 -3.08
C HIS A 75 -16.53 6.03 -3.47
N ARG A 76 -17.42 5.74 -2.50
CA ARG A 76 -18.83 5.44 -2.72
C ARG A 76 -19.70 6.67 -2.93
N LEU A 77 -19.41 7.81 -2.30
CA LEU A 77 -20.17 9.05 -2.51
C LEU A 77 -19.72 9.76 -3.78
N LEU A 78 -18.40 9.81 -4.03
CA LEU A 78 -17.85 10.34 -5.28
C LEU A 78 -18.20 9.45 -6.48
N SER A 79 -18.11 8.12 -6.35
CA SER A 79 -18.57 7.23 -7.43
C SER A 79 -20.07 7.35 -7.65
N ARG A 80 -20.93 7.46 -6.62
CA ARG A 80 -22.37 7.62 -6.85
C ARG A 80 -22.71 8.93 -7.55
N ALA A 81 -22.19 10.07 -7.09
CA ALA A 81 -22.43 11.35 -7.74
C ALA A 81 -21.83 11.39 -9.15
N LEU A 82 -20.61 10.87 -9.35
CA LEU A 82 -19.98 10.78 -10.67
C LEU A 82 -20.68 9.76 -11.57
N GLN A 83 -21.17 8.62 -11.06
CA GLN A 83 -21.96 7.65 -11.83
C GLN A 83 -23.24 8.31 -12.32
N ILE A 84 -23.92 9.11 -11.48
CA ILE A 84 -25.13 9.90 -11.83
C ILE A 84 -24.84 10.93 -12.94
N MET A 85 -23.63 11.51 -12.96
CA MET A 85 -23.24 12.44 -14.02
C MET A 85 -22.78 11.73 -15.30
N LEU A 86 -22.17 10.53 -15.18
CA LEU A 86 -21.69 9.72 -16.30
C LEU A 86 -22.80 8.90 -16.97
N ASN A 87 -23.82 8.46 -16.24
CA ASN A 87 -24.98 7.75 -16.80
C ASN A 87 -25.98 8.73 -17.44
N ALA A 88 -26.08 9.98 -16.97
CA ALA A 88 -26.85 11.03 -17.65
C ALA A 88 -26.28 11.34 -19.05
N ARG A 89 -24.96 11.26 -19.25
CA ARG A 89 -24.33 11.35 -20.58
C ARG A 89 -24.66 10.17 -21.51
N LYS A 90 -25.16 9.06 -20.98
CA LYS A 90 -25.56 7.87 -21.76
C LYS A 90 -27.05 7.84 -22.10
N VAL A 91 -27.82 8.83 -21.63
CA VAL A 91 -29.27 8.98 -21.86
C VAL A 91 -29.57 10.14 -22.82
N ALA A 92 -28.54 10.66 -23.51
CA ALA A 92 -28.67 11.59 -24.62
C ALA A 92 -28.41 10.87 -25.95
#